data_AF-A0A3N2G574-F1
#
_entry.id   AF-A0A3N2G574-F1
#
_cell.length_a   1.000
_cell.length_b   1.000
_cell.length_c   1.000
_cell.angle_alpha   90.00
_cell.angle_beta   90.00
_cell.angle_gamma   90.00
#
_symmetry.space_group_name_H-M   'P 1'
#
loop_
_entity.id
_entity.type
_entity.pdbx_description
1 polymer ?
#
loop_
_entity_poly.entity_id
_entity_poly.type
_entity_poly.pdbx_seq_one_letter_code
_entity_poly.pdbx_strand_id
1 'polypeptide(L)'
;MSNRFPRARPDEHGVEPGALHRMVDALVTECPELHSVMVLRHGAVLAEGFADPYTPDRPHLLFSLSKSVTSTAIGLAVGEGLLGLDDLLVDHFPELVPADPGPYLPRMRVRHLLTMTTGHEASAGGPDSVGDDWLGEFFAAPVTHEPGTHFVYNTGGSFVLSALLTRVTGQRSLDYLRPRLLEPLGIEGASWGQSPAGVDAGGSGMWMRTEDVAALGQLYLGGGTWHGRRVLPEGWAELATSRHVANDEQPDTDPAGDWAQGYGFQFWRSRWGYRGDGALGQFCIVLPDEEVVVAITSGTTSMHRQLAIVFEHLRPALHPEPLVPDHAAHDALVSRLDALRIAPPPFSPPSASPPSASAASAFAAAALDGKRVRFAENPFGLREAHLELGVELDRLTLVSEGWSGTVELGHGAWATTVLENAPRLFAPGAQEPDGTPLVLCAAGTWSAAEHESAAEYEIAVLLPSGPYRASFRLRFTGAGAVADGAGADVPGADVAGADVPEVDIAEVDVPGADVAGAVVTGADGAAGDAVGVEVDGRFTPDFRAPTIPTIRGRLTADLSAMPEPGW
;
A
#
# COMPACT_ATOMS: atom_id res chain seq x y z
N MET A 1 -9.75 19.77 -7.91
CA MET A 1 -8.62 20.15 -7.03
C MET A 1 -9.18 20.99 -5.89
N SER A 2 -8.84 20.65 -4.65
CA SER A 2 -9.20 21.49 -3.51
C SER A 2 -8.44 22.81 -3.58
N ASN A 3 -9.06 23.89 -3.10
CA ASN A 3 -8.48 25.23 -3.06
C ASN A 3 -8.00 25.59 -1.65
N ARG A 4 -7.53 24.58 -0.90
CA ARG A 4 -7.14 24.72 0.52
C ARG A 4 -5.89 25.57 0.68
N PHE A 5 -4.96 25.44 -0.27
CA PHE A 5 -3.72 26.19 -0.30
C PHE A 5 -3.57 26.96 -1.62
N PRO A 6 -3.08 28.21 -1.57
CA PRO A 6 -2.63 28.88 -2.78
C PRO A 6 -1.42 28.14 -3.36
N ARG A 7 -1.35 28.07 -4.69
CA ARG A 7 -0.15 27.63 -5.42
C ARG A 7 0.70 28.85 -5.73
N ALA A 8 1.99 28.76 -5.47
CA ALA A 8 2.94 29.85 -5.63
C ALA A 8 4.26 29.34 -6.21
N ARG A 9 5.10 30.25 -6.73
CA ARG A 9 6.42 29.86 -7.21
C ARG A 9 7.36 29.60 -6.03
N PRO A 10 8.24 28.60 -6.12
CA PRO A 10 9.20 28.34 -5.05
C PRO A 10 10.05 29.57 -4.70
N ASP A 11 10.50 30.32 -5.71
CA ASP A 11 11.35 31.51 -5.52
C ASP A 11 10.67 32.63 -4.71
N GLU A 12 9.34 32.80 -4.85
CA GLU A 12 8.55 33.77 -4.07
C GLU A 12 8.53 33.44 -2.57
N HIS A 13 8.77 32.17 -2.24
CA HIS A 13 8.81 31.66 -0.88
C HIS A 13 10.22 31.28 -0.45
N GLY A 14 11.25 31.82 -1.10
CA GLY A 14 12.65 31.62 -0.71
C GLY A 14 13.16 30.20 -0.95
N VAL A 15 12.60 29.46 -1.91
CA VAL A 15 13.01 28.09 -2.25
C VAL A 15 13.50 28.06 -3.69
N GLU A 16 14.66 27.46 -3.94
CA GLU A 16 15.18 27.33 -5.30
C GLU A 16 14.33 26.33 -6.13
N PRO A 17 13.67 26.73 -7.23
CA PRO A 17 12.89 25.78 -8.05
C PRO A 17 13.74 24.62 -8.58
N GLY A 18 15.00 24.90 -8.94
CA GLY A 18 15.94 23.88 -9.41
C GLY A 18 16.33 22.85 -8.34
N ALA A 19 16.25 23.19 -7.05
CA ALA A 19 16.50 22.23 -5.98
C ALA A 19 15.31 21.28 -5.79
N LEU A 20 14.08 21.80 -5.87
CA LEU A 20 12.87 20.97 -5.91
C LEU A 20 12.87 20.02 -7.12
N HIS A 21 13.32 20.49 -8.29
CA HIS A 21 13.46 19.63 -9.46
C HIS A 21 14.42 18.46 -9.19
N ARG A 22 15.63 18.76 -8.66
CA ARG A 22 16.61 17.73 -8.30
C ARG A 22 16.08 16.77 -7.23
N MET A 23 15.32 17.27 -6.26
CA MET A 23 14.67 16.43 -5.25
C MET A 23 13.69 15.44 -5.91
N VAL A 24 12.80 15.93 -6.78
CA VAL A 24 11.82 15.08 -7.49
C VAL A 24 12.53 14.08 -8.40
N ASP A 25 13.59 14.48 -9.10
CA ASP A 25 14.40 13.57 -9.92
C ASP A 25 15.04 12.46 -9.09
N ALA A 26 15.65 12.80 -7.96
CA ALA A 26 16.26 11.84 -7.07
C ALA A 26 15.21 10.88 -6.49
N LEU A 27 14.05 11.40 -6.06
CA LEU A 27 12.93 10.57 -5.59
C LEU A 27 12.49 9.57 -6.67
N VAL A 28 12.30 9.99 -7.91
CA VAL A 28 11.87 9.08 -8.98
C VAL A 28 12.96 8.08 -9.36
N THR A 29 14.23 8.50 -9.37
CA THR A 29 15.34 7.65 -9.82
C THR A 29 15.70 6.60 -8.77
N GLU A 30 15.67 6.99 -7.50
CA GLU A 30 16.16 6.16 -6.39
C GLU A 30 15.02 5.51 -5.58
N CYS A 31 13.78 5.97 -5.77
CA CYS A 31 12.56 5.43 -5.16
C CYS A 31 11.44 5.37 -6.22
N PRO A 32 11.55 4.47 -7.22
CA PRO A 32 10.72 4.47 -8.44
C PRO A 32 9.21 4.29 -8.21
N GLU A 33 8.80 3.86 -7.02
CA GLU A 33 7.40 3.79 -6.58
C GLU A 33 6.95 5.10 -5.88
N LEU A 34 7.31 6.26 -6.43
CA LEU A 34 6.79 7.56 -5.95
C LEU A 34 5.38 7.77 -6.52
N HIS A 35 4.36 7.80 -5.66
CA HIS A 35 2.97 7.98 -6.11
C HIS A 35 2.57 9.45 -6.11
N SER A 36 2.97 10.21 -5.09
CA SER A 36 2.80 11.66 -5.08
C SER A 36 3.76 12.36 -4.15
N VAL A 37 3.95 13.65 -4.40
CA VAL A 37 4.72 14.56 -3.56
C VAL A 37 4.02 15.91 -3.51
N MET A 38 3.99 16.55 -2.35
CA MET A 38 3.50 17.91 -2.15
C MET A 38 4.39 18.64 -1.15
N VAL A 39 4.90 19.81 -1.52
CA VAL A 39 5.78 20.65 -0.69
C VAL A 39 5.10 21.99 -0.45
N LEU A 40 4.91 22.33 0.82
CA LEU A 40 4.39 23.61 1.26
C LEU A 40 5.48 24.41 1.98
N ARG A 41 5.43 25.74 1.83
CA ARG A 41 6.17 26.67 2.69
C ARG A 41 5.39 27.98 2.86
N HIS A 42 5.37 28.52 4.08
CA HIS A 42 4.59 29.72 4.43
C HIS A 42 3.10 29.60 4.02
N GLY A 43 2.53 28.40 4.14
CA GLY A 43 1.12 28.12 3.81
C GLY A 43 0.76 28.05 2.33
N ALA A 44 1.72 28.03 1.41
CA ALA A 44 1.50 27.89 -0.04
C ALA A 44 2.13 26.60 -0.59
N VAL A 45 1.50 25.97 -1.58
CA VAL A 45 2.04 24.83 -2.32
C VAL A 45 3.07 25.33 -3.33
N LEU A 46 4.31 24.87 -3.19
CA LEU A 46 5.44 25.23 -4.05
C LEU A 46 5.74 24.18 -5.12
N ALA A 47 5.40 22.93 -4.83
CA ALA A 47 5.49 21.81 -5.76
C ALA A 47 4.43 20.77 -5.37
N GLU A 48 3.70 20.25 -6.35
CA GLU A 48 2.84 19.09 -6.19
C GLU A 48 2.88 18.25 -7.46
N GLY A 49 2.92 16.93 -7.32
CA GLY A 49 2.97 16.01 -8.45
C GLY A 49 2.38 14.67 -8.07
N PHE A 50 1.70 14.04 -9.02
CA PHE A 50 1.00 12.77 -8.84
C PHE A 50 1.38 11.88 -10.01
N ALA A 51 2.02 10.74 -9.72
CA ALA A 51 2.46 9.81 -10.75
C ALA A 51 1.24 9.09 -11.33
N ASP A 52 1.00 9.21 -12.63
CA ASP A 52 -0.02 8.42 -13.33
C ASP A 52 0.15 6.92 -13.00
N PRO A 53 -0.91 6.19 -12.54
CA PRO A 53 -2.33 6.56 -12.53
C PRO A 53 -2.89 7.12 -11.20
N TYR A 54 -2.04 7.51 -10.26
CA TYR A 54 -2.43 8.18 -9.01
C TYR A 54 -2.91 9.61 -9.31
N THR A 55 -3.92 10.07 -8.57
CA THR A 55 -4.58 11.36 -8.83
C THR A 55 -4.75 12.18 -7.53
N PRO A 56 -4.81 13.52 -7.62
CA PRO A 56 -4.94 14.39 -6.43
C PRO A 56 -6.22 14.19 -5.63
N ASP A 57 -7.28 13.67 -6.25
CA ASP A 57 -8.60 13.48 -5.65
C ASP A 57 -8.81 12.09 -5.04
N ARG A 58 -7.88 11.16 -5.24
CA ARG A 58 -7.95 9.79 -4.73
C ARG A 58 -7.29 9.66 -3.36
N PRO A 59 -8.02 9.18 -2.33
CA PRO A 59 -7.41 8.82 -1.05
C PRO A 59 -6.39 7.68 -1.20
N HIS A 60 -5.30 7.76 -0.46
CA HIS A 60 -4.24 6.75 -0.42
C HIS A 60 -4.11 6.19 0.99
N LEU A 61 -3.88 4.88 1.11
CA LEU A 61 -3.65 4.21 2.37
C LEU A 61 -2.37 4.74 3.03
N LEU A 62 -2.51 5.18 4.27
CA LEU A 62 -1.45 5.88 5.01
C LEU A 62 -0.63 4.95 5.92
N PHE A 63 -1.07 3.71 6.15
CA PHE A 63 -0.50 2.81 7.15
C PHE A 63 -0.27 3.52 8.51
N SER A 64 0.91 3.37 9.10
CA SER A 64 1.23 3.93 10.42
C SER A 64 1.13 5.45 10.54
N LEU A 65 1.08 6.22 9.45
CA LEU A 65 0.84 7.66 9.52
C LEU A 65 -0.54 7.96 10.14
N SER A 66 -1.48 7.02 10.07
CA SER A 66 -2.77 7.04 10.79
C SER A 66 -2.63 7.31 12.29
N LYS A 67 -1.53 6.86 12.92
CA LYS A 67 -1.27 7.05 14.36
C LYS A 67 -1.22 8.53 14.73
N SER A 68 -0.67 9.40 13.88
CA SER A 68 -0.65 10.84 14.13
C SER A 68 -2.06 11.46 14.12
N VAL A 69 -2.99 10.88 13.35
CA VAL A 69 -4.41 11.26 13.38
C VAL A 69 -5.09 10.75 14.64
N THR A 70 -4.79 9.52 15.09
CA THR A 70 -5.28 9.00 16.39
C THR A 70 -4.80 9.86 17.56
N SER A 71 -3.52 10.22 17.60
CA SER A 71 -2.98 11.14 18.61
C SER A 71 -3.72 12.48 18.60
N THR A 72 -4.03 13.02 17.41
CA THR A 72 -4.84 14.23 17.28
C THR A 72 -6.23 14.07 17.88
N ALA A 73 -6.89 12.93 17.65
CA ALA A 73 -8.21 12.62 18.21
C ALA A 73 -8.17 12.54 19.75
N ILE A 74 -7.14 11.91 20.30
CA ILE A 74 -6.92 11.82 21.75
C ILE A 74 -6.63 13.20 22.33
N GLY A 75 -5.86 14.04 21.64
CA GLY A 75 -5.62 15.43 22.02
C GLY A 75 -6.91 16.24 22.16
N LEU A 76 -7.79 16.15 21.16
CA LEU A 76 -9.11 16.77 21.19
C LEU A 76 -9.93 16.27 22.39
N ALA A 77 -9.98 14.96 22.62
CA ALA A 77 -10.70 14.37 23.75
C ALA A 77 -10.15 14.81 25.12
N VAL A 78 -8.82 14.94 25.25
CA VAL A 78 -8.16 15.51 26.42
C VAL A 78 -8.55 16.98 26.61
N GLY A 79 -8.53 17.78 25.55
CA GLY A 79 -8.94 19.18 25.60
C GLY A 79 -10.42 19.38 25.94
N GLU A 80 -11.27 18.43 25.57
CA GLU A 80 -12.69 18.37 25.92
C GLU A 80 -12.95 17.82 27.34
N GLY A 81 -11.92 17.33 28.02
CA GLY A 81 -12.03 16.75 29.36
C GLY A 81 -12.72 15.37 29.39
N LEU A 82 -12.78 14.67 28.26
CA LEU A 82 -13.39 13.34 28.15
C LEU A 82 -12.49 12.21 28.68
N LEU A 83 -11.18 12.44 28.67
CA LEU A 83 -10.16 11.55 29.22
C LEU A 83 -8.91 12.35 29.62
N GLY A 84 -8.08 11.79 30.49
CA GLY A 84 -6.79 12.36 30.89
C GLY A 84 -5.59 11.55 30.38
N LEU A 85 -4.47 12.24 30.11
CA LEU A 85 -3.19 11.59 29.79
C LEU A 85 -2.64 10.69 30.92
N ASP A 86 -3.07 10.97 32.15
CA ASP A 86 -2.70 10.22 33.34
C ASP A 86 -3.72 9.16 33.75
N ASP A 87 -4.85 9.05 33.06
CA ASP A 87 -5.84 8.03 33.40
C ASP A 87 -5.22 6.64 33.25
N LEU A 88 -5.52 5.76 34.21
CA LEU A 88 -5.09 4.37 34.14
C LEU A 88 -5.91 3.65 33.07
N LEU A 89 -5.24 2.90 32.21
CA LEU A 89 -5.90 2.17 31.13
C LEU A 89 -6.91 1.15 31.66
N VAL A 90 -6.56 0.49 32.76
CA VAL A 90 -7.39 -0.55 33.40
C VAL A 90 -8.70 -0.01 33.97
N ASP A 91 -8.77 1.28 34.34
CA ASP A 91 -9.99 1.90 34.85
C ASP A 91 -11.01 2.10 33.72
N HIS A 92 -10.53 2.26 32.49
CA HIS A 92 -11.38 2.40 31.31
C HIS A 92 -11.90 1.03 30.84
N PHE A 93 -11.12 -0.04 30.97
CA PHE A 93 -11.49 -1.39 30.51
C PHE A 93 -11.38 -2.45 31.62
N PRO A 94 -12.10 -2.28 32.76
CA PRO A 94 -11.98 -3.21 33.89
C PRO A 94 -12.37 -4.64 33.52
N GLU A 95 -13.26 -4.81 32.53
CA GLU A 95 -13.72 -6.11 32.05
C GLU A 95 -12.67 -6.90 31.27
N LEU A 96 -11.60 -6.25 30.79
CA LEU A 96 -10.52 -6.90 30.01
C LEU A 96 -9.28 -7.17 30.85
N VAL A 97 -9.25 -6.71 32.11
CA VAL A 97 -8.10 -6.93 33.00
C VAL A 97 -8.03 -8.42 33.35
N PRO A 98 -6.93 -9.12 33.03
CA PRO A 98 -6.78 -10.53 33.38
C PRO A 98 -6.73 -10.71 34.90
N ALA A 99 -7.05 -11.92 35.37
CA ALA A 99 -7.09 -12.24 36.80
C ALA A 99 -5.75 -12.04 37.51
N ASP A 100 -4.63 -12.25 36.79
CA ASP A 100 -3.28 -11.92 37.23
C ASP A 100 -2.65 -10.94 36.23
N PRO A 101 -2.86 -9.62 36.40
CA PRO A 101 -2.36 -8.59 35.48
C PRO A 101 -0.87 -8.28 35.68
N GLY A 102 -0.21 -8.96 36.62
CA GLY A 102 1.14 -8.60 37.04
C GLY A 102 1.23 -7.19 37.65
N PRO A 103 2.46 -6.71 37.93
CA PRO A 103 2.66 -5.43 38.62
C PRO A 103 2.56 -4.21 37.70
N TYR A 104 2.59 -4.40 36.37
CA TYR A 104 2.81 -3.31 35.41
C TYR A 104 1.58 -2.89 34.61
N LEU A 105 0.74 -3.83 34.15
CA LEU A 105 -0.49 -3.51 33.43
C LEU A 105 -1.41 -2.54 34.22
N PRO A 106 -1.64 -2.72 35.55
CA PRO A 106 -2.46 -1.80 36.33
C PRO A 106 -1.88 -0.38 36.47
N ARG A 107 -0.60 -0.17 36.10
CA ARG A 107 0.09 1.13 36.15
C ARG A 107 0.13 1.82 34.78
N MET A 108 -0.35 1.16 33.72
CA MET A 108 -0.34 1.70 32.37
C MET A 108 -1.29 2.89 32.26
N ARG A 109 -0.84 3.99 31.65
CA ARG A 109 -1.60 5.22 31.47
C ARG A 109 -1.81 5.50 29.98
N VAL A 110 -2.80 6.34 29.65
CA VAL A 110 -3.07 6.76 28.27
C VAL A 110 -1.82 7.29 27.57
N ARG A 111 -1.00 8.11 28.24
CA ARG A 111 0.25 8.63 27.68
C ARG A 111 1.22 7.54 27.24
N HIS A 112 1.26 6.38 27.91
CA HIS A 112 2.17 5.29 27.57
C HIS A 112 1.81 4.63 26.24
N LEU A 113 0.52 4.66 25.86
CA LEU A 113 0.08 4.22 24.53
C LEU A 113 0.56 5.23 23.46
N LEU A 114 0.41 6.53 23.73
CA LEU A 114 0.82 7.61 22.80
C LEU A 114 2.33 7.61 22.56
N THR A 115 3.14 7.33 23.59
CA THR A 115 4.60 7.31 23.52
C THR A 115 5.19 5.96 23.10
N MET A 116 4.36 4.94 22.84
CA MET A 116 4.83 3.59 22.51
C MET A 116 5.68 2.96 23.62
N THR A 117 5.34 3.25 24.88
CA THR A 117 6.05 2.76 26.07
C THR A 117 5.14 1.95 26.97
N THR A 118 4.34 1.07 26.40
CA THR A 118 3.32 0.30 27.12
C THR A 118 3.92 -0.76 28.04
N GLY A 119 5.18 -1.13 27.84
CA GLY A 119 5.90 -2.11 28.65
C GLY A 119 5.81 -3.56 28.14
N HIS A 120 5.16 -3.78 27.00
CA HIS A 120 5.20 -5.05 26.28
C HIS A 120 6.56 -5.23 25.59
N GLU A 121 7.01 -6.49 25.43
CA GLU A 121 8.22 -6.84 24.66
C GLU A 121 8.05 -6.65 23.15
N ALA A 122 6.81 -6.77 22.66
CA ALA A 122 6.48 -6.71 21.24
C ALA A 122 5.12 -6.04 21.04
N SER A 123 4.84 -5.64 19.80
CA SER A 123 3.48 -5.23 19.42
C SER A 123 2.51 -6.38 19.65
N ALA A 124 1.34 -6.10 20.23
CA ALA A 124 0.33 -7.09 20.56
C ALA A 124 -1.07 -6.50 20.34
N GLY A 125 -2.00 -7.30 19.82
CA GLY A 125 -3.33 -6.82 19.44
C GLY A 125 -3.34 -5.97 18.16
N GLY A 126 -4.51 -5.42 17.84
CA GLY A 126 -4.69 -4.50 16.70
C GLY A 126 -4.64 -5.18 15.33
N PRO A 127 -4.44 -4.42 14.24
CA PRO A 127 -4.52 -4.94 12.87
C PRO A 127 -3.44 -5.96 12.49
N ASP A 128 -2.41 -6.13 13.32
CA ASP A 128 -1.38 -7.15 13.14
C ASP A 128 -1.77 -8.50 13.76
N SER A 129 -2.91 -8.58 14.46
CA SER A 129 -3.44 -9.79 15.09
C SER A 129 -3.94 -10.81 14.09
N VAL A 130 -3.75 -12.09 14.43
CA VAL A 130 -4.33 -13.23 13.69
C VAL A 130 -5.80 -13.47 14.09
N GLY A 131 -6.15 -13.16 15.35
CA GLY A 131 -7.51 -13.32 15.87
C GLY A 131 -8.41 -12.10 15.68
N ASP A 132 -9.70 -12.28 16.00
CA ASP A 132 -10.72 -11.25 15.84
C ASP A 132 -10.85 -10.30 17.05
N ASP A 133 -10.34 -10.72 18.22
CA ASP A 133 -10.40 -9.94 19.46
C ASP A 133 -9.11 -9.14 19.70
N TRP A 134 -8.92 -8.13 18.87
CA TRP A 134 -7.74 -7.27 18.89
C TRP A 134 -7.52 -6.57 20.24
N LEU A 135 -8.60 -6.25 20.96
CA LEU A 135 -8.52 -5.52 22.22
C LEU A 135 -8.18 -6.49 23.36
N GLY A 136 -8.86 -7.64 23.44
CA GLY A 136 -8.54 -8.67 24.41
C GLY A 136 -7.12 -9.20 24.27
N GLU A 137 -6.63 -9.38 23.04
CA GLU A 137 -5.24 -9.78 22.78
C GLU A 137 -4.22 -8.79 23.36
N PHE A 138 -4.47 -7.48 23.28
CA PHE A 138 -3.60 -6.48 23.89
C PHE A 138 -3.55 -6.62 25.43
N PHE A 139 -4.70 -6.79 26.08
CA PHE A 139 -4.76 -6.92 27.54
C PHE A 139 -4.25 -8.27 28.06
N ALA A 140 -4.33 -9.32 27.25
CA ALA A 140 -3.82 -10.65 27.57
C ALA A 140 -2.30 -10.76 27.40
N ALA A 141 -1.69 -9.87 26.60
CA ALA A 141 -0.25 -9.88 26.37
C ALA A 141 0.53 -9.51 27.65
N PRO A 142 1.63 -10.22 27.98
CA PRO A 142 2.44 -9.89 29.15
C PRO A 142 3.07 -8.49 29.07
N VAL A 143 2.86 -7.68 30.12
CA VAL A 143 3.56 -6.40 30.33
C VAL A 143 4.74 -6.66 31.25
N THR A 144 5.93 -6.81 30.67
CA THR A 144 7.16 -7.24 31.37
C THR A 144 8.01 -6.08 31.88
N HIS A 145 7.83 -4.88 31.33
CA HIS A 145 8.53 -3.67 31.72
C HIS A 145 7.60 -2.66 32.39
N GLU A 146 8.17 -1.77 33.22
CA GLU A 146 7.40 -0.66 33.77
C GLU A 146 6.95 0.29 32.64
N PRO A 147 5.64 0.59 32.51
CA PRO A 147 5.16 1.49 31.47
C PRO A 147 5.84 2.87 31.58
N GLY A 148 6.28 3.40 30.44
CA GLY A 148 7.08 4.63 30.37
C GLY A 148 8.60 4.40 30.31
N THR A 149 9.08 3.18 30.53
CA THR A 149 10.54 2.91 30.62
C THR A 149 11.15 2.19 29.42
N HIS A 150 10.32 1.57 28.57
CA HIS A 150 10.78 0.75 27.45
C HIS A 150 9.97 1.10 26.20
N PHE A 151 10.66 1.54 25.13
CA PHE A 151 10.03 1.85 23.85
C PHE A 151 9.89 0.60 22.99
N VAL A 152 8.68 0.31 22.53
CA VAL A 152 8.38 -0.69 21.51
C VAL A 152 7.31 -0.13 20.60
N TYR A 153 7.61 -0.04 19.30
CA TYR A 153 6.65 0.47 18.32
C TYR A 153 5.45 -0.48 18.22
N ASN A 154 4.33 -0.09 18.83
CA ASN A 154 3.21 -0.99 19.10
C ASN A 154 1.92 -0.48 18.42
N THR A 155 1.56 -1.12 17.32
CA THR A 155 0.35 -0.77 16.55
C THR A 155 -0.92 -1.11 17.34
N GLY A 156 -0.94 -2.20 18.11
CA GLY A 156 -2.08 -2.55 18.96
C GLY A 156 -2.36 -1.53 20.07
N GLY A 157 -1.33 -0.92 20.65
CA GLY A 157 -1.49 0.19 21.59
C GLY A 157 -2.16 1.41 20.96
N SER A 158 -1.95 1.63 19.65
CA SER A 158 -2.64 2.68 18.90
C SER A 158 -4.10 2.33 18.63
N PHE A 159 -4.41 1.05 18.41
CA PHE A 159 -5.78 0.57 18.32
C PHE A 159 -6.52 0.73 19.66
N VAL A 160 -5.87 0.46 20.80
CA VAL A 160 -6.43 0.69 22.14
C VAL A 160 -6.82 2.16 22.33
N LEU A 161 -6.03 3.13 21.81
CA LEU A 161 -6.41 4.55 21.84
C LEU A 161 -7.70 4.81 21.04
N SER A 162 -7.86 4.20 19.87
CA SER A 162 -9.10 4.28 19.08
C SER A 162 -10.30 3.67 19.83
N ALA A 163 -10.10 2.50 20.46
CA ALA A 163 -11.12 1.85 21.28
C ALA A 163 -11.49 2.69 22.51
N LEU A 164 -10.50 3.32 23.15
CA LEU A 164 -10.71 4.22 24.29
C LEU A 164 -11.52 5.44 23.88
N LEU A 165 -11.16 6.08 22.77
CA LEU A 165 -11.91 7.20 22.23
C LEU A 165 -13.35 6.79 21.91
N THR A 166 -13.54 5.62 21.30
CA THR A 166 -14.87 5.07 21.03
C THR A 166 -15.68 4.87 22.30
N ARG A 167 -15.04 4.35 23.36
CA ARG A 167 -15.68 4.10 24.65
C ARG A 167 -16.13 5.38 25.34
N VAL A 168 -15.30 6.42 25.38
CA VAL A 168 -15.63 7.66 26.11
C VAL A 168 -16.55 8.58 25.33
N THR A 169 -16.64 8.42 24.00
CA THR A 169 -17.47 9.26 23.12
C THR A 169 -18.75 8.59 22.62
N GLY A 170 -18.81 7.25 22.62
CA GLY A 170 -19.84 6.47 21.96
C GLY A 170 -19.82 6.54 20.43
N GLN A 171 -18.75 7.06 19.82
CA GLN A 171 -18.62 7.31 18.38
C GLN A 171 -17.38 6.63 17.84
N ARG A 172 -17.40 6.22 16.56
CA ARG A 172 -16.17 5.82 15.88
C ARG A 172 -15.18 7.00 15.84
N SER A 173 -13.88 6.71 15.86
CA SER A 173 -12.82 7.72 15.80
C SER A 173 -12.97 8.66 14.60
N LEU A 174 -13.28 8.12 13.41
CA LEU A 174 -13.53 8.91 12.21
C LEU A 174 -14.73 9.84 12.35
N ASP A 175 -15.82 9.37 12.97
CA ASP A 175 -17.04 10.17 13.17
C ASP A 175 -16.84 11.26 14.24
N TYR A 176 -16.10 10.95 15.31
CA TYR A 176 -15.69 11.93 16.32
C TYR A 176 -14.84 13.05 15.72
N LEU A 177 -13.88 12.69 14.87
CA LEU A 177 -12.97 13.62 14.19
C LEU A 177 -13.65 14.45 13.11
N ARG A 178 -14.73 13.97 12.50
CA ARG A 178 -15.37 14.64 11.36
C ARG A 178 -15.68 16.12 11.60
N PRO A 179 -16.49 16.51 12.62
CA PRO A 179 -16.79 17.92 12.87
C PRO A 179 -15.63 18.69 13.54
N ARG A 180 -14.65 17.99 14.12
CA ARG A 180 -13.59 18.58 14.95
C ARG A 180 -12.29 18.84 14.21
N LEU A 181 -12.00 18.04 13.19
CA LEU A 181 -10.74 18.06 12.45
C LEU A 181 -11.00 18.05 10.94
N LEU A 182 -11.78 17.07 10.45
CA LEU A 182 -11.90 16.85 9.01
C LEU A 182 -12.63 18.00 8.32
N GLU A 183 -13.84 18.35 8.76
CA GLU A 183 -14.60 19.49 8.23
C GLU A 183 -13.86 20.83 8.40
N PRO A 184 -13.28 21.16 9.59
CA PRO A 184 -12.43 22.33 9.75
C PRO A 184 -11.29 22.49 8.75
N LEU A 185 -10.63 21.39 8.39
CA LEU A 185 -9.55 21.38 7.40
C LEU A 185 -10.09 21.20 5.98
N GLY A 186 -11.39 20.94 5.80
CA GLY A 186 -11.99 20.62 4.50
C GLY A 186 -11.53 19.27 3.94
N ILE A 187 -11.20 18.31 4.79
CA ILE A 187 -10.81 16.95 4.43
C ILE A 187 -12.07 16.16 4.08
N GLU A 188 -12.10 15.65 2.85
CA GLU A 188 -13.24 14.94 2.26
C GLU A 188 -12.82 13.54 1.84
N GLY A 189 -13.75 12.57 1.90
CA GLY A 189 -13.49 11.21 1.44
C GLY A 189 -12.52 10.39 2.31
N ALA A 190 -12.11 10.90 3.48
CA ALA A 190 -11.32 10.13 4.42
C ALA A 190 -12.12 8.93 4.95
N SER A 191 -11.47 7.76 4.97
CA SER A 191 -12.02 6.51 5.48
C SER A 191 -11.04 5.82 6.42
N TRP A 192 -11.53 4.89 7.23
CA TRP A 192 -10.72 4.13 8.17
C TRP A 192 -11.17 2.66 8.19
N GLY A 193 -10.21 1.76 7.98
CA GLY A 193 -10.40 0.33 8.17
C GLY A 193 -10.76 0.02 9.63
N GLN A 194 -11.55 -1.03 9.81
CA GLN A 194 -12.12 -1.38 11.12
C GLN A 194 -11.69 -2.77 11.58
N SER A 195 -11.64 -2.96 12.88
CA SER A 195 -11.54 -4.28 13.49
C SER A 195 -12.82 -5.09 13.23
N PRO A 196 -12.79 -6.43 13.40
CA PRO A 196 -14.00 -7.26 13.33
C PRO A 196 -15.11 -6.82 14.30
N ALA A 197 -14.75 -6.15 15.39
CA ALA A 197 -15.68 -5.56 16.36
C ALA A 197 -16.23 -4.18 15.96
N GLY A 198 -15.88 -3.66 14.78
CA GLY A 198 -16.37 -2.38 14.24
C GLY A 198 -15.67 -1.13 14.79
N VAL A 199 -14.51 -1.28 15.44
CA VAL A 199 -13.70 -0.16 15.96
C VAL A 199 -12.67 0.25 14.90
N ASP A 200 -12.54 1.53 14.61
CA ASP A 200 -11.54 2.03 13.65
C ASP A 200 -10.12 1.62 14.08
N ALA A 201 -9.30 1.18 13.13
CA ALA A 201 -8.04 0.50 13.40
C ALA A 201 -7.01 1.34 14.18
N GLY A 202 -7.06 2.68 14.06
CA GLY A 202 -6.23 3.63 14.81
C GLY A 202 -4.74 3.62 14.44
N GLY A 203 -4.08 2.47 14.58
CA GLY A 203 -2.66 2.30 14.31
C GLY A 203 -2.27 2.18 12.83
N SER A 204 -3.24 1.94 11.96
CA SER A 204 -3.08 1.77 10.51
C SER A 204 -4.44 2.00 9.83
N GLY A 205 -4.52 1.82 8.51
CA GLY A 205 -5.79 1.67 7.82
C GLY A 205 -6.57 2.96 7.59
N MET A 206 -5.94 4.14 7.68
CA MET A 206 -6.61 5.38 7.24
C MET A 206 -6.27 5.68 5.78
N TRP A 207 -7.28 6.08 5.01
CA TRP A 207 -7.12 6.63 3.68
C TRP A 207 -7.38 8.14 3.68
N MET A 208 -6.45 8.90 3.12
CA MET A 208 -6.57 10.36 2.95
C MET A 208 -5.87 10.79 1.67
N ARG A 209 -6.24 11.94 1.09
CA ARG A 209 -5.51 12.50 -0.05
C ARG A 209 -4.17 13.05 0.41
N THR A 210 -3.21 13.17 -0.50
CA THR A 210 -1.89 13.78 -0.21
C THR A 210 -2.03 15.21 0.33
N GLU A 211 -2.96 16.00 -0.21
CA GLU A 211 -3.24 17.36 0.30
C GLU A 211 -3.84 17.36 1.72
N ASP A 212 -4.55 16.31 2.12
CA ASP A 212 -5.09 16.15 3.47
C ASP A 212 -3.98 15.83 4.47
N VAL A 213 -2.99 15.02 4.05
CA VAL A 213 -1.76 14.79 4.82
C VAL A 213 -0.98 16.09 5.01
N ALA A 214 -0.84 16.89 3.94
CA ALA A 214 -0.22 18.21 4.02
C ALA A 214 -1.00 19.18 4.94
N ALA A 215 -2.34 19.11 4.94
CA ALA A 215 -3.18 19.91 5.85
C ALA A 215 -2.99 19.54 7.32
N LEU A 216 -2.85 18.24 7.63
CA LEU A 216 -2.48 17.81 8.98
C LEU A 216 -1.10 18.37 9.38
N GLY A 217 -0.11 18.28 8.50
CA GLY A 217 1.22 18.84 8.75
C GLY A 217 1.19 20.35 8.97
N GLN A 218 0.44 21.08 8.14
CA GLN A 218 0.29 22.53 8.25
C GLN A 218 -0.48 22.97 9.50
N LEU A 219 -1.45 22.17 9.97
CA LEU A 219 -2.13 22.39 11.24
C LEU A 219 -1.16 22.30 12.42
N TYR A 220 -0.31 21.28 12.44
CA TYR A 220 0.71 21.10 13.48
C TYR A 220 1.81 22.16 13.40
N LEU A 221 2.24 22.53 12.19
CA LEU A 221 3.16 23.66 11.96
C LEU A 221 2.59 24.96 12.54
N GLY A 222 1.28 25.19 12.38
CA GLY A 222 0.56 26.35 12.92
C GLY A 222 0.19 26.26 14.41
N GLY A 223 0.78 25.35 15.19
CA GLY A 223 0.50 25.21 16.62
C GLY A 223 -0.95 24.81 16.94
N GLY A 224 -1.61 24.10 16.02
CA GLY A 224 -3.02 23.71 16.14
C GLY A 224 -4.02 24.77 15.67
N THR A 225 -3.57 25.83 15.01
CA THR A 225 -4.43 26.87 14.42
C THR A 225 -4.54 26.71 12.90
N TRP A 226 -5.76 26.79 12.38
CA TRP A 226 -6.08 26.68 10.97
C TRP A 226 -6.82 27.94 10.50
N HIS A 227 -6.24 28.70 9.55
CA HIS A 227 -6.76 29.99 9.07
C HIS A 227 -7.24 30.93 10.19
N GLY A 228 -6.44 31.05 11.27
CA GLY A 228 -6.75 31.90 12.42
C GLY A 228 -7.76 31.31 13.41
N ARG A 229 -8.33 30.13 13.15
CA ARG A 229 -9.20 29.41 14.10
C ARG A 229 -8.44 28.28 14.79
N ARG A 230 -8.47 28.24 16.13
CA ARG A 230 -7.92 27.13 16.90
C ARG A 230 -8.74 25.86 16.64
N VAL A 231 -8.07 24.80 16.20
CA VAL A 231 -8.64 23.47 15.97
C VAL A 231 -8.18 22.51 17.06
N LEU A 232 -6.88 22.50 17.39
CA LEU A 232 -6.34 21.67 18.47
C LEU A 232 -6.29 22.46 19.79
N PRO A 233 -6.38 21.78 20.94
CA PRO A 233 -6.19 22.43 22.24
C PRO A 233 -4.85 23.18 22.28
N GLU A 234 -4.81 24.26 23.03
CA GLU A 234 -3.59 25.05 23.20
C GLU A 234 -2.45 24.21 23.79
N GLY A 235 -1.27 24.29 23.18
CA GLY A 235 -0.09 23.52 23.56
C GLY A 235 -0.09 22.07 23.09
N TRP A 236 -1.18 21.55 22.50
CA TRP A 236 -1.23 20.14 22.09
C TRP A 236 -0.24 19.83 20.96
N ALA A 237 -0.14 20.68 19.94
CA ALA A 237 0.75 20.44 18.81
C ALA A 237 2.22 20.36 19.27
N GLU A 238 2.64 21.27 20.14
CA GLU A 238 3.98 21.30 20.73
C GLU A 238 4.21 20.08 21.64
N LEU A 239 3.24 19.77 22.50
CA LEU A 239 3.32 18.63 23.41
C LEU A 239 3.43 17.31 22.64
N ALA A 240 2.55 17.08 21.67
CA ALA A 240 2.47 15.83 20.92
C ALA A 240 3.72 15.60 20.05
N THR A 241 4.31 16.68 19.54
CA THR A 241 5.49 16.58 18.66
C THR A 241 6.82 16.66 19.43
N SER A 242 6.82 17.00 20.73
CA SER A 242 8.05 17.00 21.55
C SER A 242 8.64 15.60 21.77
N ARG A 243 9.94 15.52 22.07
CA ARG A 243 10.62 14.25 22.37
C ARG A 243 10.24 13.76 23.76
N HIS A 244 9.41 12.72 23.84
CA HIS A 244 8.99 12.08 25.09
C HIS A 244 9.86 10.89 25.47
N VAL A 245 10.34 10.14 24.48
CA VAL A 245 11.08 8.90 24.71
C VAL A 245 12.23 8.73 23.71
N ALA A 246 13.31 8.07 24.14
CA ALA A 246 14.39 7.61 23.29
C ALA A 246 13.99 6.32 22.54
N ASN A 247 14.52 6.12 21.34
CA ASN A 247 14.22 4.96 20.51
C ASN A 247 15.45 4.50 19.70
N ASP A 248 16.63 4.92 20.12
CA ASP A 248 17.95 4.68 19.54
C ASP A 248 18.53 3.30 19.89
N GLU A 249 17.90 2.58 20.82
CA GLU A 249 18.31 1.23 21.24
C GLU A 249 17.59 0.10 20.46
N GLN A 250 16.80 0.44 19.44
CA GLN A 250 16.09 -0.55 18.63
C GLN A 250 17.04 -1.31 17.69
N PRO A 251 16.85 -2.64 17.51
CA PRO A 251 17.60 -3.42 16.52
C PRO A 251 17.50 -2.77 15.12
N ASP A 252 18.59 -2.83 14.35
CA ASP A 252 18.68 -2.31 12.97
C ASP A 252 18.46 -0.79 12.80
N THR A 253 18.40 -0.03 13.90
CA THR A 253 18.35 1.43 13.84
C THR A 253 19.76 2.00 13.79
N ASP A 254 20.06 2.79 12.76
CA ASP A 254 21.27 3.62 12.75
C ASP A 254 21.13 4.73 13.81
N PRO A 255 21.98 4.77 14.87
CA PRO A 255 21.90 5.79 15.90
C PRO A 255 22.11 7.22 15.36
N ALA A 256 22.76 7.37 14.19
CA ALA A 256 22.90 8.64 13.51
C ALA A 256 21.72 8.99 12.58
N GLY A 257 20.81 8.03 12.35
CA GLY A 257 19.66 8.14 11.46
C GLY A 257 18.47 8.87 12.08
N ASP A 258 17.52 9.27 11.23
CA ASP A 258 16.32 9.99 11.65
C ASP A 258 15.34 9.13 12.48
N TRP A 259 15.41 7.80 12.40
CA TRP A 259 14.60 6.91 13.24
C TRP A 259 15.12 6.76 14.67
N ALA A 260 16.31 7.26 14.99
CA ALA A 260 16.89 7.28 16.33
C ALA A 260 16.69 8.61 17.10
N GLN A 261 15.99 9.58 16.53
CA GLN A 261 15.92 10.95 17.09
C GLN A 261 14.92 11.09 18.25
N GLY A 262 14.27 10.00 18.65
CA GLY A 262 13.23 9.93 19.66
C GLY A 262 11.82 9.92 19.09
N TYR A 263 10.86 9.76 20.00
CA TYR A 263 9.45 9.64 19.66
C TYR A 263 8.58 10.54 20.56
N GLY A 264 7.52 11.08 19.98
CA GLY A 264 6.52 11.93 20.63
C GLY A 264 5.23 11.18 20.93
N PHE A 265 4.10 11.89 20.93
CA PHE A 265 2.76 11.26 20.97
C PHE A 265 2.36 10.85 19.56
N GLN A 266 2.80 9.67 19.15
CA GLN A 266 2.60 9.12 17.81
C GLN A 266 3.12 10.01 16.67
N PHE A 267 4.25 10.67 16.93
CA PHE A 267 5.06 11.40 15.96
C PHE A 267 6.52 10.97 16.12
N TRP A 268 7.21 10.70 15.02
CA TRP A 268 8.65 10.52 15.03
C TRP A 268 9.35 11.86 15.12
N ARG A 269 10.41 11.96 15.92
CA ARG A 269 11.33 13.10 15.85
C ARG A 269 12.26 12.92 14.66
N SER A 270 12.66 14.02 14.03
CA SER A 270 13.73 14.06 13.04
C SER A 270 14.79 15.07 13.48
N ARG A 271 15.96 15.03 12.83
CA ARG A 271 17.09 15.94 13.11
C ARG A 271 16.71 17.42 13.04
N TRP A 272 15.72 17.77 12.23
CA TRP A 272 15.30 19.15 11.96
C TRP A 272 13.80 19.40 12.19
N GLY A 273 13.10 18.47 12.84
CA GLY A 273 11.66 18.61 13.02
C GLY A 273 11.00 17.35 13.56
N TYR A 274 9.83 17.05 13.01
CA TYR A 274 9.05 15.87 13.34
C TYR A 274 8.32 15.36 12.09
N ARG A 275 7.86 14.11 12.17
CA ARG A 275 7.17 13.47 11.05
C ARG A 275 6.17 12.43 11.53
N GLY A 276 5.17 12.20 10.69
CA GLY A 276 4.39 10.99 10.72
C GLY A 276 4.86 10.06 9.61
N ASP A 277 5.01 8.78 9.94
CA ASP A 277 5.57 7.78 9.02
C ASP A 277 4.57 6.64 8.83
N GLY A 278 4.29 6.34 7.57
CA GLY A 278 3.57 5.16 7.11
C GLY A 278 4.51 4.21 6.40
N ALA A 279 4.22 2.91 6.51
CA ALA A 279 4.95 1.88 5.79
C ALA A 279 4.98 2.19 4.28
N LEU A 280 6.04 1.74 3.63
CA LEU A 280 6.25 1.90 2.19
C LEU A 280 6.40 3.37 1.72
N GLY A 281 6.77 4.27 2.64
CA GLY A 281 7.14 5.64 2.28
C GLY A 281 6.00 6.65 2.28
N GLN A 282 5.00 6.47 3.17
CA GLN A 282 4.02 7.53 3.40
C GLN A 282 4.60 8.49 4.42
N PHE A 283 4.76 9.75 4.07
CA PHE A 283 5.38 10.73 4.96
C PHE A 283 4.54 11.99 5.09
N CYS A 284 4.47 12.49 6.32
CA CYS A 284 4.16 13.88 6.62
C CYS A 284 5.36 14.44 7.39
N ILE A 285 6.20 15.24 6.74
CA ILE A 285 7.40 15.82 7.32
C ILE A 285 7.11 17.29 7.61
N VAL A 286 7.42 17.73 8.83
CA VAL A 286 7.28 19.13 9.23
C VAL A 286 8.61 19.64 9.74
N LEU A 287 9.05 20.76 9.19
CA LEU A 287 10.27 21.49 9.57
C LEU A 287 9.84 22.84 10.15
N PRO A 288 9.67 22.96 11.47
CA PRO A 288 9.11 24.17 12.08
C PRO A 288 9.96 25.41 11.87
N ASP A 289 11.28 25.29 12.01
CA ASP A 289 12.21 26.42 11.92
C ASP A 289 12.29 26.98 10.48
N GLU A 290 12.07 26.12 9.48
CA GLU A 290 12.07 26.51 8.07
C GLU A 290 10.66 26.72 7.48
N GLU A 291 9.60 26.55 8.29
CA GLU A 291 8.19 26.69 7.93
C GLU A 291 7.74 25.82 6.75
N VAL A 292 8.27 24.60 6.66
CA VAL A 292 8.04 23.64 5.56
C VAL A 292 7.18 22.47 6.01
N VAL A 293 6.28 22.03 5.12
CA VAL A 293 5.59 20.74 5.19
C VAL A 293 5.83 19.96 3.90
N VAL A 294 6.17 18.68 4.00
CA VAL A 294 6.28 17.77 2.85
C VAL A 294 5.37 16.57 3.08
N ALA A 295 4.47 16.31 2.15
CA ALA A 295 3.65 15.11 2.10
C ALA A 295 4.09 14.23 0.93
N ILE A 296 4.31 12.94 1.17
CA ILE A 296 4.69 11.95 0.15
C ILE A 296 3.83 10.71 0.34
N THR A 297 3.34 10.13 -0.77
CA THR A 297 2.83 8.76 -0.80
C THR A 297 3.64 7.94 -1.80
N SER A 298 3.91 6.68 -1.47
CA SER A 298 4.88 5.86 -2.19
C SER A 298 4.65 4.36 -1.96
N GLY A 299 5.34 3.50 -2.71
CA GLY A 299 5.45 2.06 -2.49
C GLY A 299 6.87 1.58 -2.18
N THR A 300 7.74 2.45 -1.66
CA THR A 300 9.17 2.15 -1.48
C THR A 300 9.51 1.55 -0.11
N THR A 301 10.32 0.49 -0.10
CA THR A 301 10.95 -0.04 1.13
C THR A 301 12.17 0.77 1.56
N SER A 302 12.72 1.59 0.66
CA SER A 302 13.91 2.43 0.90
C SER A 302 13.54 3.74 1.60
N MET A 303 12.74 3.66 2.66
CA MET A 303 12.19 4.81 3.39
C MET A 303 13.27 5.75 3.95
N HIS A 304 14.39 5.20 4.43
CA HIS A 304 15.54 5.99 4.89
C HIS A 304 16.12 6.84 3.75
N ARG A 305 16.25 6.27 2.55
CA ARG A 305 16.76 7.00 1.39
C ARG A 305 15.78 8.06 0.92
N GLN A 306 14.49 7.73 0.86
CA GLN A 306 13.43 8.67 0.50
C GLN A 306 13.44 9.91 1.40
N LEU A 307 13.56 9.71 2.72
CA LEU A 307 13.65 10.82 3.68
C LEU A 307 14.97 11.61 3.51
N ALA A 308 16.10 10.92 3.30
CA ALA A 308 17.38 11.57 3.09
C ALA A 308 17.38 12.49 1.86
N ILE A 309 16.75 12.06 0.76
CA ILE A 309 16.61 12.87 -0.48
C ILE A 309 15.90 14.20 -0.19
N VAL A 310 14.82 14.17 0.60
CA VAL A 310 14.13 15.42 1.00
C VAL A 310 15.11 16.36 1.70
N PHE A 311 15.87 15.86 2.68
CA PHE A 311 16.80 16.70 3.43
C PHE A 311 18.03 17.14 2.63
N GLU A 312 18.57 16.31 1.76
CA GLU A 312 19.74 16.60 0.92
C GLU A 312 19.45 17.71 -0.09
N HIS A 313 18.23 17.73 -0.66
CA HIS A 313 17.89 18.63 -1.74
C HIS A 313 17.08 19.84 -1.30
N LEU A 314 16.09 19.67 -0.40
CA LEU A 314 15.22 20.76 0.00
C LEU A 314 15.90 21.69 1.00
N ARG A 315 16.41 21.16 2.11
CA ARG A 315 16.87 21.98 3.23
C ARG A 315 18.00 22.96 2.88
N PRO A 316 19.06 22.58 2.14
CA PRO A 316 20.11 23.51 1.74
C PRO A 316 19.64 24.62 0.78
N ALA A 317 18.47 24.45 0.17
CA ALA A 317 17.89 25.37 -0.81
C ALA A 317 16.82 26.30 -0.21
N LEU A 318 16.66 26.29 1.11
CA LEU A 318 15.74 27.18 1.83
C LEU A 318 16.47 28.46 2.23
N HIS A 319 15.92 29.59 1.81
CA HIS A 319 16.39 30.93 2.13
C HIS A 319 15.32 31.69 2.93
N PRO A 320 15.70 32.59 3.84
CA PRO A 320 14.74 33.34 4.65
C PRO A 320 13.91 34.35 3.84
N GLU A 321 14.47 34.86 2.74
CA GLU A 321 13.85 35.89 1.89
C GLU A 321 13.50 35.32 0.51
N PRO A 322 12.51 35.91 -0.20
CA PRO A 322 12.24 35.59 -1.59
C PRO A 322 13.49 35.72 -2.47
N LEU A 323 13.62 34.80 -3.42
CA LEU A 323 14.74 34.75 -4.37
C LEU A 323 14.42 35.58 -5.62
N VAL A 324 15.47 35.85 -6.40
CA VAL A 324 15.29 36.37 -7.76
C VAL A 324 14.53 35.33 -8.58
N PRO A 325 13.44 35.70 -9.29
CA PRO A 325 12.67 34.76 -10.09
C PRO A 325 13.50 33.98 -11.11
N ASP A 326 13.43 32.65 -11.05
CA ASP A 326 14.03 31.74 -12.03
C ASP A 326 12.92 30.98 -12.77
N HIS A 327 12.36 31.64 -13.78
CA HIS A 327 11.28 31.10 -14.59
C HIS A 327 11.67 29.80 -15.32
N ALA A 328 12.91 29.69 -15.79
CA ALA A 328 13.36 28.51 -16.52
C ALA A 328 13.46 27.28 -15.60
N ALA A 329 13.99 27.45 -14.39
CA ALA A 329 14.03 26.37 -13.41
C ALA A 329 12.63 26.00 -12.89
N HIS A 330 11.74 26.99 -12.75
CA HIS A 330 10.36 26.73 -12.37
C HIS A 330 9.59 25.96 -13.46
N ASP A 331 9.70 26.38 -14.73
CA ASP A 331 9.06 25.68 -15.85
C ASP A 331 9.57 24.24 -15.98
N ALA A 332 10.87 24.02 -15.74
CA ALA A 332 11.44 22.67 -15.70
C ALA A 332 10.85 21.83 -14.53
N LEU A 333 10.71 22.41 -13.34
CA LEU A 333 10.10 21.75 -12.19
C LEU A 333 8.65 21.34 -12.49
N VAL A 334 7.84 22.25 -13.03
CA VAL A 334 6.45 21.97 -13.42
C VAL A 334 6.39 20.86 -14.46
N SER A 335 7.20 20.95 -15.52
CA SER A 335 7.27 19.90 -16.54
C SER A 335 7.67 18.55 -15.97
N ARG A 336 8.54 18.51 -14.95
CA ARG A 336 8.97 17.27 -14.31
C ARG A 336 7.87 16.66 -13.44
N LEU A 337 7.14 17.48 -12.69
CA LEU A 337 6.00 17.09 -11.86
C LEU A 337 4.83 16.56 -12.72
N ASP A 338 4.54 17.22 -13.84
CA ASP A 338 3.49 16.81 -14.79
C ASP A 338 3.83 15.49 -15.52
N ALA A 339 5.11 15.16 -15.61
CA ALA A 339 5.61 13.94 -16.27
C ALA A 339 5.76 12.74 -15.31
N LEU A 340 5.37 12.88 -14.03
CA LEU A 340 5.44 11.76 -13.09
C LEU A 340 4.52 10.62 -13.52
N ARG A 341 5.04 9.40 -13.48
CA ARG A 341 4.28 8.19 -13.80
C ARG A 341 4.94 6.94 -13.24
N ILE A 342 4.10 5.98 -12.85
CA ILE A 342 4.53 4.60 -12.63
C ILE A 342 4.55 3.93 -13.99
N ALA A 343 5.69 3.36 -14.39
CA ALA A 343 5.80 2.75 -15.70
C ALA A 343 4.94 1.47 -15.77
N PRO A 344 4.01 1.35 -16.75
CA PRO A 344 3.39 0.06 -17.04
C PRO A 344 4.43 -0.90 -17.64
N PRO A 345 4.18 -2.22 -17.61
CA PRO A 345 5.00 -3.16 -18.37
C PRO A 345 5.05 -2.75 -19.86
N PRO A 346 6.22 -2.85 -20.51
CA PRO A 346 6.33 -2.54 -21.93
C PRO A 346 5.47 -3.51 -22.73
N PHE A 347 4.66 -2.98 -23.65
CA PHE A 347 3.81 -3.83 -24.49
C PHE A 347 4.61 -4.49 -25.60
N SER A 348 4.46 -5.81 -25.69
CA SER A 348 4.83 -6.59 -26.87
C SER A 348 3.58 -7.24 -27.46
N PRO A 349 3.25 -7.00 -28.74
CA PRO A 349 2.16 -7.71 -29.38
C PRO A 349 2.52 -9.19 -29.56
N PRO A 350 1.52 -10.09 -29.72
CA PRO A 350 1.78 -11.53 -29.93
C PRO A 350 2.74 -11.83 -31.08
N SER A 351 2.81 -10.95 -32.09
CA SER A 351 3.65 -11.07 -33.28
C SER A 351 5.10 -10.58 -33.12
N ALA A 352 5.46 -9.95 -32.00
CA ALA A 352 6.78 -9.29 -31.83
C ALA A 352 7.88 -10.20 -31.26
N SER A 353 7.56 -11.42 -30.84
CA SER A 353 8.54 -12.40 -30.32
C SER A 353 9.39 -13.04 -31.44
N PRO A 354 10.54 -13.70 -31.15
CA PRO A 354 11.26 -14.50 -32.13
C PRO A 354 10.34 -15.53 -32.82
N PRO A 355 10.58 -15.95 -34.08
CA PRO A 355 9.60 -16.67 -34.91
C PRO A 355 8.91 -17.88 -34.25
N SER A 356 9.63 -18.64 -33.42
CA SER A 356 9.11 -19.78 -32.67
C SER A 356 8.23 -19.39 -31.48
N ALA A 357 8.54 -18.28 -30.80
CA ALA A 357 7.75 -17.74 -29.70
C ALA A 357 6.59 -16.86 -30.19
N SER A 358 6.72 -16.15 -31.33
CA SER A 358 5.63 -15.39 -31.92
C SER A 358 4.53 -16.29 -32.47
N ALA A 359 4.89 -17.48 -32.99
CA ALA A 359 3.91 -18.47 -33.42
C ALA A 359 3.13 -19.04 -32.22
N ALA A 360 3.81 -19.33 -31.11
CA ALA A 360 3.17 -19.80 -29.87
C ALA A 360 2.27 -18.72 -29.24
N SER A 361 2.74 -17.46 -29.15
CA SER A 361 1.94 -16.35 -28.63
C SER A 361 0.76 -16.01 -29.53
N ALA A 362 0.93 -16.02 -30.86
CA ALA A 362 -0.18 -15.81 -31.80
C ALA A 362 -1.20 -16.96 -31.75
N PHE A 363 -0.75 -18.21 -31.61
CA PHE A 363 -1.63 -19.36 -31.44
C PHE A 363 -2.38 -19.29 -30.10
N ALA A 364 -1.69 -19.02 -28.99
CA ALA A 364 -2.32 -18.87 -27.68
C ALA A 364 -3.33 -17.72 -27.65
N ALA A 365 -2.97 -16.57 -28.24
CA ALA A 365 -3.86 -15.42 -28.41
C ALA A 365 -5.13 -15.81 -29.17
N ALA A 366 -5.00 -16.45 -30.34
CA ALA A 366 -6.15 -16.91 -31.12
C ALA A 366 -6.95 -18.03 -30.42
N ALA A 367 -6.29 -18.84 -29.60
CA ALA A 367 -6.92 -19.91 -28.84
C ALA A 367 -7.72 -19.39 -27.64
N LEU A 368 -7.49 -18.17 -27.16
CA LEU A 368 -8.14 -17.58 -25.99
C LEU A 368 -9.09 -16.44 -26.31
N ASP A 369 -8.86 -15.72 -27.40
CA ASP A 369 -9.66 -14.55 -27.77
C ASP A 369 -11.14 -14.94 -27.89
N GLY A 370 -11.98 -14.34 -27.03
CA GLY A 370 -13.40 -14.64 -26.98
C GLY A 370 -13.76 -16.00 -26.35
N LYS A 371 -12.80 -16.72 -25.77
CA LYS A 371 -13.02 -18.05 -25.19
C LYS A 371 -13.14 -18.01 -23.67
N ARG A 372 -14.12 -18.75 -23.14
CA ARG A 372 -14.37 -18.88 -21.71
C ARG A 372 -13.47 -19.97 -21.11
N VAL A 373 -12.79 -19.61 -20.03
CA VAL A 373 -11.94 -20.49 -19.24
C VAL A 373 -12.66 -20.78 -17.93
N ARG A 374 -12.95 -22.05 -17.62
CA ARG A 374 -13.57 -22.43 -16.35
C ARG A 374 -12.52 -22.90 -15.36
N PHE A 375 -12.68 -22.48 -14.11
CA PHE A 375 -11.80 -22.89 -13.02
C PHE A 375 -12.46 -24.01 -12.20
N ALA A 376 -11.62 -24.91 -11.69
CA ALA A 376 -12.01 -25.79 -10.59
C ALA A 376 -12.31 -24.96 -9.33
N GLU A 377 -12.96 -25.57 -8.34
CA GLU A 377 -13.16 -24.93 -7.04
C GLU A 377 -11.82 -24.44 -6.49
N ASN A 378 -11.79 -23.17 -6.07
CA ASN A 378 -10.58 -22.51 -5.64
C ASN A 378 -10.89 -21.56 -4.46
N PRO A 379 -9.89 -21.24 -3.63
CA PRO A 379 -10.06 -20.35 -2.47
C PRO A 379 -10.55 -18.94 -2.83
N PHE A 380 -10.47 -18.59 -4.11
CA PHE A 380 -10.86 -17.30 -4.67
C PHE A 380 -12.33 -17.23 -5.08
N GLY A 381 -13.03 -18.37 -5.12
CA GLY A 381 -14.41 -18.46 -5.60
C GLY A 381 -14.57 -18.13 -7.09
N LEU A 382 -13.48 -18.05 -7.86
CA LEU A 382 -13.52 -17.82 -9.29
C LEU A 382 -14.10 -19.05 -9.99
N ARG A 383 -15.06 -18.83 -10.88
CA ARG A 383 -15.71 -19.89 -11.66
C ARG A 383 -15.31 -19.82 -13.12
N GLU A 384 -15.16 -18.61 -13.65
CA GLU A 384 -14.85 -18.40 -15.07
C GLU A 384 -13.99 -17.15 -15.29
N ALA A 385 -13.16 -17.18 -16.33
CA ALA A 385 -12.49 -16.03 -16.91
C ALA A 385 -12.71 -15.98 -18.43
N HIS A 386 -12.70 -14.78 -18.99
CA HIS A 386 -12.86 -14.55 -20.42
C HIS A 386 -11.94 -13.40 -20.86
N LEU A 387 -11.05 -13.65 -21.81
CA LEU A 387 -10.11 -12.65 -22.33
C LEU A 387 -10.52 -12.28 -23.76
N GLU A 388 -10.75 -11.00 -24.01
CA GLU A 388 -10.97 -10.44 -25.35
C GLU A 388 -9.78 -9.56 -25.72
N LEU A 389 -9.16 -9.84 -26.86
CA LEU A 389 -7.98 -9.09 -27.29
C LEU A 389 -8.38 -7.84 -28.08
N GLY A 390 -7.70 -6.73 -27.82
CA GLY A 390 -7.98 -5.46 -28.51
C GLY A 390 -6.75 -4.80 -29.11
N VAL A 391 -6.93 -3.58 -29.63
CA VAL A 391 -5.84 -2.82 -30.26
C VAL A 391 -5.07 -2.03 -29.19
N GLU A 392 -5.78 -1.27 -28.37
CA GLU A 392 -5.20 -0.40 -27.33
C GLU A 392 -5.25 -1.02 -25.93
N LEU A 393 -6.13 -2.00 -25.73
CA LEU A 393 -6.30 -2.73 -24.48
C LEU A 393 -6.96 -4.08 -24.72
N ASP A 394 -6.71 -5.03 -23.84
CA ASP A 394 -7.45 -6.30 -23.72
C ASP A 394 -8.53 -6.19 -22.63
N ARG A 395 -9.55 -7.05 -22.66
CA ARG A 395 -10.59 -7.12 -21.61
C ARG A 395 -10.62 -8.48 -20.96
N LEU A 396 -10.33 -8.52 -19.65
CA LEU A 396 -10.42 -9.71 -18.82
C LEU A 396 -11.69 -9.67 -17.98
N THR A 397 -12.69 -10.47 -18.34
CA THR A 397 -13.89 -10.67 -17.52
C THR A 397 -13.68 -11.83 -16.56
N LEU A 398 -14.00 -11.62 -15.29
CA LEU A 398 -13.89 -12.60 -14.21
C LEU A 398 -15.27 -12.83 -13.60
N VAL A 399 -15.61 -14.09 -13.33
CA VAL A 399 -16.91 -14.49 -12.81
C VAL A 399 -16.72 -15.31 -11.54
N SER A 400 -17.45 -14.95 -10.48
CA SER A 400 -17.55 -15.72 -9.22
C SER A 400 -19.02 -15.94 -8.87
N GLU A 401 -19.29 -16.55 -7.72
CA GLU A 401 -20.67 -16.71 -7.25
C GLU A 401 -21.35 -15.34 -7.04
N GLY A 402 -22.42 -15.07 -7.78
CA GLY A 402 -23.19 -13.84 -7.66
C GLY A 402 -22.51 -12.57 -8.17
N TRP A 403 -21.34 -12.66 -8.79
CA TRP A 403 -20.59 -11.52 -9.28
C TRP A 403 -19.91 -11.78 -10.64
N SER A 404 -19.84 -10.74 -11.46
CA SER A 404 -19.09 -10.71 -12.72
C SER A 404 -18.54 -9.30 -12.92
N GLY A 405 -17.28 -9.18 -13.32
CA GLY A 405 -16.63 -7.89 -13.57
C GLY A 405 -15.58 -7.98 -14.67
N THR A 406 -15.46 -6.92 -15.46
CA THR A 406 -14.51 -6.81 -16.57
C THR A 406 -13.41 -5.82 -16.23
N VAL A 407 -12.17 -6.28 -16.31
CA VAL A 407 -10.96 -5.48 -16.16
C VAL A 407 -10.39 -5.14 -17.52
N GLU A 408 -10.14 -3.86 -17.77
CA GLU A 408 -9.40 -3.40 -18.96
C GLU A 408 -7.89 -3.46 -18.69
N LEU A 409 -7.15 -4.02 -19.65
CA LEU A 409 -5.71 -4.26 -19.60
C LEU A 409 -5.02 -3.42 -20.68
N GLY A 410 -4.50 -2.25 -20.33
CA GLY A 410 -3.91 -1.34 -21.31
C GLY A 410 -2.62 -1.86 -21.94
N HIS A 411 -2.40 -1.54 -23.21
CA HIS A 411 -1.19 -1.87 -23.95
C HIS A 411 -0.13 -0.78 -23.79
N GLY A 412 0.84 -0.98 -22.89
CA GLY A 412 1.91 -0.01 -22.63
C GLY A 412 1.40 1.25 -21.92
N ALA A 413 0.19 1.17 -21.36
CA ALA A 413 -0.50 2.19 -20.60
C ALA A 413 -1.31 1.53 -19.48
N TRP A 414 -1.54 2.24 -18.39
CA TRP A 414 -2.47 1.78 -17.34
C TRP A 414 -3.91 2.06 -17.75
N ALA A 415 -4.75 1.03 -17.82
CA ALA A 415 -6.19 1.18 -17.99
C ALA A 415 -6.88 1.13 -16.61
N THR A 416 -7.71 2.12 -16.29
CA THR A 416 -8.40 2.19 -14.99
C THR A 416 -9.77 1.56 -15.08
N THR A 417 -10.05 0.61 -14.20
CA THR A 417 -11.34 -0.07 -14.07
C THR A 417 -11.93 0.18 -12.68
N VAL A 418 -13.24 0.41 -12.62
CA VAL A 418 -14.01 0.45 -11.37
C VAL A 418 -14.89 -0.80 -11.32
N LEU A 419 -14.68 -1.64 -10.30
CA LEU A 419 -15.41 -2.88 -10.09
C LEU A 419 -16.36 -2.74 -8.89
N GLU A 420 -17.65 -2.74 -9.18
CA GLU A 420 -18.70 -2.74 -8.17
C GLU A 420 -18.81 -4.09 -7.48
N ASN A 421 -18.93 -4.10 -6.15
CA ASN A 421 -19.09 -5.31 -5.33
C ASN A 421 -18.06 -6.41 -5.61
N ALA A 422 -16.84 -6.02 -5.98
CA ALA A 422 -15.78 -6.96 -6.32
C ALA A 422 -15.50 -7.90 -5.13
N PRO A 423 -15.37 -9.22 -5.36
CA PRO A 423 -14.92 -10.14 -4.32
C PRO A 423 -13.51 -9.72 -3.88
N ARG A 424 -13.13 -10.08 -2.65
CA ARG A 424 -11.81 -9.76 -2.04
C ARG A 424 -10.59 -10.36 -2.78
N LEU A 425 -10.82 -10.99 -3.93
CA LEU A 425 -9.86 -11.58 -4.85
C LEU A 425 -8.63 -10.71 -5.15
N PHE A 426 -8.85 -9.42 -5.39
CA PHE A 426 -7.82 -8.52 -5.91
C PHE A 426 -7.00 -7.82 -4.83
N ALA A 427 -7.43 -7.92 -3.56
CA ALA A 427 -6.86 -7.14 -2.48
C ALA A 427 -6.92 -7.91 -1.14
N PRO A 428 -6.20 -9.04 -1.03
CA PRO A 428 -6.11 -9.76 0.24
C PRO A 428 -5.47 -8.83 1.30
N GLY A 429 -6.29 -8.35 2.23
CA GLY A 429 -5.88 -7.44 3.31
C GLY A 429 -6.17 -5.95 3.08
N ALA A 430 -6.70 -5.53 1.93
CA ALA A 430 -7.20 -4.18 1.79
C ALA A 430 -8.50 -4.04 2.59
N GLN A 431 -8.41 -3.32 3.73
CA GLN A 431 -9.54 -2.94 4.56
C GLN A 431 -10.32 -1.78 3.93
N GLU A 432 -10.56 -1.82 2.61
CA GLU A 432 -11.47 -0.85 1.99
C GLU A 432 -12.85 -1.06 2.65
N PRO A 433 -13.57 0.03 3.02
CA PRO A 433 -14.87 -0.10 3.65
C PRO A 433 -15.83 -0.93 2.80
N ASP A 434 -16.60 -1.83 3.43
CA ASP A 434 -17.57 -2.68 2.74
C ASP A 434 -18.48 -1.85 1.83
N GLY A 435 -18.65 -2.30 0.58
CA GLY A 435 -19.48 -1.62 -0.43
C GLY A 435 -18.78 -0.49 -1.21
N THR A 436 -17.50 -0.23 -0.96
CA THR A 436 -16.72 0.71 -1.80
C THR A 436 -16.34 0.04 -3.11
N PRO A 437 -16.59 0.67 -4.28
CA PRO A 437 -16.15 0.13 -5.56
C PRO A 437 -14.63 -0.03 -5.58
N LEU A 438 -14.14 -1.17 -6.04
CA LEU A 438 -12.70 -1.40 -6.19
C LEU A 438 -12.21 -0.67 -7.44
N VAL A 439 -11.34 0.32 -7.24
CA VAL A 439 -10.62 0.94 -8.35
C VAL A 439 -9.30 0.22 -8.51
N LEU A 440 -9.01 -0.24 -9.72
CA LEU A 440 -7.72 -0.84 -10.07
C LEU A 440 -7.25 -0.32 -11.42
N CYS A 441 -5.94 -0.28 -11.62
CA CYS A 441 -5.31 0.08 -12.88
C CYS A 441 -4.54 -1.13 -13.38
N ALA A 442 -4.76 -1.56 -14.62
CA ALA A 442 -4.13 -2.76 -15.13
C ALA A 442 -3.54 -2.57 -16.53
N ALA A 443 -2.51 -3.35 -16.80
CA ALA A 443 -1.80 -3.37 -18.08
C ALA A 443 -1.48 -4.83 -18.43
N GLY A 444 -1.63 -5.15 -19.71
CA GLY A 444 -1.39 -6.48 -20.26
C GLY A 444 -0.25 -6.46 -21.26
N THR A 445 0.60 -7.49 -21.25
CA THR A 445 1.59 -7.69 -22.30
C THR A 445 1.88 -9.16 -22.55
N TRP A 446 2.18 -9.50 -23.79
CA TRP A 446 2.77 -10.79 -24.11
C TRP A 446 4.28 -10.76 -23.87
N SER A 447 4.85 -11.90 -23.51
CA SER A 447 6.30 -12.12 -23.46
C SER A 447 6.65 -13.48 -24.05
N ALA A 448 7.88 -13.61 -24.55
CA ALA A 448 8.45 -14.91 -24.91
C ALA A 448 9.03 -15.55 -23.65
N ALA A 449 8.64 -16.79 -23.33
CA ALA A 449 9.23 -17.53 -22.21
C ALA A 449 10.74 -17.73 -22.44
N GLU A 450 11.56 -17.62 -21.38
CA GLU A 450 13.03 -17.81 -21.44
C GLU A 450 13.44 -19.24 -21.88
N HIS A 451 12.50 -20.20 -21.82
CA HIS A 451 12.69 -21.58 -22.28
C HIS A 451 11.55 -22.02 -23.23
N GLU A 452 11.96 -22.50 -24.40
CA GLU A 452 11.25 -23.04 -25.57
C GLU A 452 9.71 -23.26 -25.50
N SER A 453 9.02 -22.83 -26.58
CA SER A 453 7.66 -23.21 -27.03
C SER A 453 6.44 -22.80 -26.18
N ALA A 454 6.61 -22.04 -25.08
CA ALA A 454 5.49 -21.53 -24.30
C ALA A 454 5.25 -20.04 -24.57
N ALA A 455 3.97 -19.65 -24.66
CA ALA A 455 3.57 -18.25 -24.65
C ALA A 455 3.27 -17.82 -23.22
N GLU A 456 3.65 -16.60 -22.85
CA GLU A 456 3.30 -16.00 -21.56
C GLU A 456 2.54 -14.69 -21.79
N TYR A 457 1.49 -14.50 -21.00
CA TYR A 457 0.76 -13.24 -20.90
C TYR A 457 0.88 -12.73 -19.48
N GLU A 458 1.49 -11.56 -19.31
CA GLU A 458 1.66 -10.88 -18.04
C GLU A 458 0.58 -9.82 -17.87
N ILE A 459 -0.04 -9.83 -16.69
CA ILE A 459 -1.00 -8.84 -16.23
C ILE A 459 -0.38 -8.13 -15.04
N ALA A 460 -0.09 -6.85 -15.18
CA ALA A 460 0.27 -6.00 -14.06
C ALA A 460 -0.99 -5.28 -13.55
N VAL A 461 -1.13 -5.20 -12.23
CA VAL A 461 -2.23 -4.50 -11.55
C VAL A 461 -1.65 -3.56 -10.50
N LEU A 462 -2.18 -2.34 -10.45
CA LEU A 462 -2.01 -1.37 -9.38
C LEU A 462 -3.35 -1.13 -8.70
N LEU A 463 -3.35 -1.00 -7.38
CA LEU A 463 -4.49 -0.49 -6.63
C LEU A 463 -4.20 0.97 -6.24
N PRO A 464 -4.68 1.97 -7.00
CA PRO A 464 -4.26 3.35 -6.82
C PRO A 464 -4.79 4.02 -5.54
N SER A 465 -5.51 3.28 -4.68
CA SER A 465 -5.83 3.69 -3.30
C SER A 465 -4.75 3.30 -2.28
N GLY A 466 -3.64 2.69 -2.72
CA GLY A 466 -2.52 2.34 -1.86
C GLY A 466 -1.27 1.97 -2.67
N PRO A 467 -0.25 1.42 -2.01
CA PRO A 467 1.00 1.03 -2.67
C PRO A 467 1.00 -0.42 -3.17
N TYR A 468 -0.18 -0.97 -3.48
CA TYR A 468 -0.28 -2.36 -3.84
C TYR A 468 -0.12 -2.54 -5.33
N ARG A 469 0.89 -3.33 -5.70
CA ARG A 469 1.13 -3.83 -7.04
C ARG A 469 0.98 -5.35 -7.02
N ALA A 470 0.44 -5.90 -8.09
CA ALA A 470 0.41 -7.34 -8.31
C ALA A 470 0.81 -7.64 -9.76
N SER A 471 1.36 -8.82 -9.98
CA SER A 471 1.65 -9.31 -11.33
C SER A 471 1.22 -10.76 -11.44
N PHE A 472 0.42 -11.04 -12.46
CA PHE A 472 -0.07 -12.37 -12.77
C PHE A 472 0.52 -12.81 -14.09
N ARG A 473 1.00 -14.05 -14.17
CA ARG A 473 1.47 -14.63 -15.43
C ARG A 473 0.58 -15.80 -15.81
N LEU A 474 0.06 -15.74 -17.02
CA LEU A 474 -0.63 -16.84 -17.68
C LEU A 474 0.38 -17.51 -18.60
N ARG A 475 0.82 -18.72 -18.26
CA ARG A 475 1.70 -19.53 -19.11
C ARG A 475 0.86 -20.53 -19.91
N PHE A 476 1.07 -20.56 -21.21
CA PHE A 476 0.38 -21.45 -22.12
C PHE A 476 1.33 -22.54 -22.60
N THR A 477 1.00 -23.78 -22.24
CA THR A 477 1.75 -24.98 -22.66
C THR A 477 0.84 -25.82 -23.56
N GLY A 478 1.14 -25.89 -24.87
CA GLY A 478 0.37 -26.68 -25.83
C GLY A 478 1.15 -26.86 -27.15
N ALA A 479 1.31 -28.11 -27.57
CA ALA A 479 2.23 -28.55 -28.62
C ALA A 479 1.90 -27.96 -30.00
N GLY A 480 2.74 -27.04 -30.45
CA GLY A 480 2.76 -26.51 -31.81
C GLY A 480 4.19 -26.28 -32.31
N ALA A 481 5.12 -27.16 -31.96
CA ALA A 481 6.45 -27.18 -32.57
C ALA A 481 6.58 -28.40 -33.49
N VAL A 482 6.75 -28.10 -34.78
CA VAL A 482 7.18 -28.97 -35.88
C VAL A 482 6.07 -29.79 -36.57
N ALA A 483 5.40 -29.14 -37.52
CA ALA A 483 5.06 -29.80 -38.78
C ALA A 483 6.10 -29.38 -39.83
N ASP A 484 7.21 -30.12 -39.91
CA ASP A 484 7.93 -30.25 -41.18
C ASP A 484 8.68 -31.60 -41.18
N GLY A 485 8.39 -32.40 -42.20
CA GLY A 485 8.67 -33.83 -42.20
C GLY A 485 10.10 -34.21 -42.56
N ALA A 486 10.63 -35.22 -41.86
CA ALA A 486 11.45 -36.30 -42.41
C ALA A 486 11.73 -37.30 -41.29
N GLY A 487 11.42 -38.58 -41.51
CA GLY A 487 11.42 -39.60 -40.47
C GLY A 487 12.79 -39.97 -39.91
N ALA A 488 12.78 -40.50 -38.69
CA ALA A 488 13.72 -41.53 -38.23
C ALA A 488 13.18 -42.16 -36.94
N ASP A 489 13.10 -43.49 -36.98
CA ASP A 489 12.94 -44.41 -35.87
C ASP A 489 14.21 -44.38 -34.99
N VAL A 490 14.13 -44.17 -33.66
CA VAL A 490 15.16 -44.68 -32.70
C VAL A 490 14.57 -44.88 -31.29
N PRO A 491 14.80 -46.04 -30.64
CA PRO A 491 14.32 -46.41 -29.30
C PRO A 491 15.32 -46.06 -28.16
N GLY A 492 14.81 -45.90 -26.93
CA GLY A 492 15.51 -46.03 -25.65
C GLY A 492 16.73 -45.15 -25.39
N ALA A 493 16.66 -44.26 -24.39
CA ALA A 493 17.85 -43.66 -23.79
C ALA A 493 17.66 -43.40 -22.29
N ASP A 494 18.47 -44.12 -21.52
CA ASP A 494 18.86 -43.92 -20.13
C ASP A 494 20.01 -42.90 -20.11
N VAL A 495 19.99 -41.86 -19.26
CA VAL A 495 21.23 -41.19 -18.83
C VAL A 495 21.08 -40.55 -17.45
N ALA A 496 21.93 -41.03 -16.55
CA ALA A 496 22.30 -40.44 -15.27
C ALA A 496 23.28 -39.26 -15.42
N GLY A 497 23.31 -38.39 -14.40
CA GLY A 497 24.52 -37.69 -13.94
C GLY A 497 24.87 -36.36 -14.61
N ALA A 498 24.50 -35.26 -13.94
CA ALA A 498 25.27 -34.01 -13.96
C ALA A 498 25.14 -33.33 -12.58
N ASP A 499 26.24 -33.28 -11.83
CA ASP A 499 26.41 -32.53 -10.58
C ASP A 499 26.57 -31.02 -10.86
N VAL A 500 25.81 -30.18 -10.16
CA VAL A 500 26.15 -28.78 -9.79
C VAL A 500 25.36 -28.38 -8.52
N PRO A 501 25.85 -27.43 -7.69
CA PRO A 501 26.14 -27.63 -6.27
C PRO A 501 24.98 -27.25 -5.32
N GLU A 502 25.08 -27.77 -4.08
CA GLU A 502 24.27 -27.44 -2.90
C GLU A 502 23.91 -25.94 -2.78
N VAL A 503 22.60 -25.66 -2.65
CA VAL A 503 22.11 -24.60 -1.77
C VAL A 503 20.93 -25.15 -0.98
N ASP A 504 21.19 -25.40 0.29
CA ASP A 504 20.25 -25.78 1.33
C ASP A 504 19.55 -24.51 1.86
N ILE A 505 18.23 -24.40 1.74
CA ILE A 505 17.44 -23.48 2.56
C ILE A 505 16.05 -24.04 2.81
N ALA A 506 15.78 -24.30 4.10
CA ALA A 506 14.54 -24.83 4.62
C ALA A 506 13.30 -24.03 4.16
N GLU A 507 12.47 -24.69 3.35
CA GLU A 507 11.12 -24.28 3.01
C GLU A 507 10.18 -24.54 4.19
N VAL A 508 9.32 -23.57 4.52
CA VAL A 508 8.15 -23.84 5.37
C VAL A 508 7.01 -24.20 4.43
N ASP A 509 6.78 -25.50 4.34
CA ASP A 509 5.62 -26.13 3.73
C ASP A 509 4.34 -25.72 4.51
N VAL A 510 3.37 -25.10 3.83
CA VAL A 510 2.02 -24.96 4.37
C VAL A 510 1.22 -26.13 3.80
N PRO A 511 0.88 -27.15 4.62
CA PRO A 511 0.20 -28.34 4.12
C PRO A 511 -1.19 -27.95 3.64
N GLY A 512 -1.46 -28.13 2.34
CA GLY A 512 -2.83 -28.02 1.81
C GLY A 512 -3.01 -27.64 0.34
N ALA A 513 -1.97 -27.27 -0.42
CA ALA A 513 -2.11 -26.94 -1.84
C ALA A 513 -1.63 -28.08 -2.76
N ASP A 514 -2.05 -29.31 -2.48
CA ASP A 514 -1.94 -30.41 -3.44
C ASP A 514 -3.23 -30.43 -4.27
N VAL A 515 -3.24 -29.72 -5.41
CA VAL A 515 -4.41 -29.67 -6.31
C VAL A 515 -4.31 -30.83 -7.30
N ALA A 516 -4.30 -32.05 -6.77
CA ALA A 516 -4.34 -33.27 -7.57
C ALA A 516 -5.80 -33.68 -7.84
N GLY A 517 -6.23 -33.49 -9.08
CA GLY A 517 -7.34 -34.25 -9.67
C GLY A 517 -8.64 -33.48 -9.83
N ALA A 518 -9.03 -33.24 -11.08
CA ALA A 518 -10.42 -33.07 -11.45
C ALA A 518 -10.68 -33.62 -12.87
N VAL A 519 -11.88 -34.15 -13.04
CA VAL A 519 -12.34 -35.01 -14.14
C VAL A 519 -13.22 -34.22 -15.12
N VAL A 520 -13.03 -34.54 -16.41
CA VAL A 520 -13.59 -33.94 -17.64
C VAL A 520 -15.00 -34.47 -17.94
N THR A 521 -15.92 -33.65 -18.49
CA THR A 521 -17.11 -34.18 -19.20
C THR A 521 -17.58 -33.37 -20.42
N GLY A 522 -17.55 -34.04 -21.60
CA GLY A 522 -18.44 -33.93 -22.79
C GLY A 522 -17.92 -33.15 -24.03
N ALA A 523 -17.93 -33.63 -25.29
CA ALA A 523 -18.02 -34.96 -25.93
C ALA A 523 -17.59 -34.86 -27.45
N ASP A 524 -16.97 -35.93 -27.98
CA ASP A 524 -16.78 -36.46 -29.36
C ASP A 524 -16.35 -35.61 -30.59
N GLY A 525 -15.06 -35.80 -30.97
CA GLY A 525 -14.50 -35.84 -32.34
C GLY A 525 -13.87 -34.53 -32.88
N ALA A 526 -12.60 -34.38 -33.27
CA ALA A 526 -11.47 -35.29 -33.52
C ALA A 526 -10.18 -34.75 -32.87
N ALA A 527 -9.20 -35.65 -32.66
CA ALA A 527 -8.04 -35.45 -31.81
C ALA A 527 -7.03 -34.38 -32.28
N GLY A 528 -6.55 -33.59 -31.33
CA GLY A 528 -5.28 -32.87 -31.37
C GLY A 528 -5.43 -31.35 -31.33
N ASP A 529 -5.40 -30.77 -30.12
CA ASP A 529 -4.86 -29.44 -29.78
C ASP A 529 -5.37 -29.02 -28.38
N ALA A 530 -4.75 -29.57 -27.34
CA ALA A 530 -5.02 -29.17 -25.95
C ALA A 530 -4.01 -28.08 -25.54
N VAL A 531 -4.52 -26.93 -25.08
CA VAL A 531 -3.70 -25.88 -24.46
C VAL A 531 -3.93 -25.94 -22.96
N GLY A 532 -2.90 -26.28 -22.20
CA GLY A 532 -2.89 -26.10 -20.75
C GLY A 532 -2.58 -24.64 -20.42
N VAL A 533 -3.43 -24.02 -19.60
CA VAL A 533 -3.12 -22.72 -18.98
C VAL A 533 -2.62 -22.98 -17.58
N GLU A 534 -1.42 -22.50 -17.26
CA GLU A 534 -0.87 -22.45 -15.91
C GLU A 534 -0.83 -20.99 -15.47
N VAL A 535 -1.59 -20.66 -14.44
CA VAL A 535 -1.54 -19.34 -13.81
C VAL A 535 -0.51 -19.40 -12.69
N ASP A 536 0.53 -18.56 -12.76
CA ASP A 536 1.39 -18.24 -11.63
C ASP A 536 1.11 -16.81 -11.19
N GLY A 537 0.46 -16.67 -10.04
CA GLY A 537 0.21 -15.39 -9.41
C GLY A 537 1.35 -15.04 -8.47
N ARG A 538 1.94 -13.86 -8.62
CA ARG A 538 2.78 -13.26 -7.59
C ARG A 538 2.13 -11.99 -7.08
N PHE A 539 1.53 -12.09 -5.91
CA PHE A 539 1.33 -10.92 -5.06
C PHE A 539 2.70 -10.54 -4.52
N THR A 540 3.37 -9.65 -5.25
CA THR A 540 4.56 -8.98 -4.77
C THR A 540 4.14 -7.59 -4.33
N PRO A 541 4.07 -7.28 -3.02
CA PRO A 541 4.95 -6.20 -2.63
C PRO A 541 6.37 -6.68 -2.97
N ASP A 542 7.30 -5.82 -3.35
CA ASP A 542 8.70 -6.22 -3.45
C ASP A 542 9.30 -6.50 -2.03
N PHE A 543 8.52 -7.15 -1.16
CA PHE A 543 8.74 -7.28 0.26
C PHE A 543 8.30 -8.65 0.80
N ARG A 544 9.21 -9.27 1.53
CA ARG A 544 8.91 -10.24 2.58
C ARG A 544 8.30 -9.48 3.78
N ALA A 545 7.02 -9.14 3.72
CA ALA A 545 6.23 -8.83 4.93
C ALA A 545 5.75 -10.16 5.52
N PRO A 546 5.91 -10.41 6.82
CA PRO A 546 5.37 -11.62 7.45
C PRO A 546 3.83 -11.68 7.45
N THR A 547 3.13 -10.64 6.98
CA THR A 547 1.66 -10.48 7.08
C THR A 547 0.91 -10.35 5.76
N ILE A 548 1.57 -10.25 4.60
CA ILE A 548 0.89 -10.29 3.30
C ILE A 548 1.16 -11.66 2.68
N PRO A 549 0.16 -12.55 2.58
CA PRO A 549 0.35 -13.86 1.98
C PRO A 549 0.84 -13.69 0.53
N THR A 550 2.00 -14.24 0.20
CA THR A 550 2.31 -14.52 -1.21
C THR A 550 1.39 -15.65 -1.63
N ILE A 551 0.30 -15.30 -2.31
CA ILE A 551 -0.59 -16.29 -2.89
C ILE A 551 0.10 -16.84 -4.13
N ARG A 552 0.63 -18.06 -4.01
CA ARG A 552 0.96 -18.91 -5.16
C ARG A 552 -0.16 -19.90 -5.34
N GLY A 553 -0.76 -19.92 -6.52
CA GLY A 553 -1.82 -20.86 -6.85
C GLY A 553 -1.69 -21.24 -8.31
N ARG A 554 -1.60 -22.55 -8.58
CA ARG A 554 -1.67 -23.09 -9.93
C ARG A 554 -3.14 -23.30 -10.28
N LEU A 555 -3.65 -22.52 -11.24
CA LEU A 555 -4.95 -22.77 -11.85
C LEU A 555 -4.69 -23.45 -13.19
N THR A 556 -5.18 -24.68 -13.34
CA THR A 556 -5.11 -25.42 -14.61
C THR A 556 -6.45 -25.29 -15.32
N ALA A 557 -6.43 -24.87 -16.58
CA ALA A 557 -7.62 -24.70 -17.39
C ALA A 557 -7.56 -25.51 -18.69
N ASP A 558 -8.71 -26.04 -19.12
CA ASP A 558 -8.89 -26.86 -20.32
C ASP A 558 -9.79 -26.12 -21.33
N LEU A 559 -9.31 -25.91 -22.55
CA LEU A 559 -9.99 -25.18 -23.64
C LEU A 559 -10.86 -26.08 -24.54
N SER A 560 -11.07 -27.35 -24.20
CA SER A 560 -11.67 -28.34 -25.10
C SER A 560 -13.21 -28.31 -25.27
N ALA A 561 -13.92 -27.23 -24.90
CA ALA A 561 -15.36 -27.13 -25.14
C ALA A 561 -15.86 -25.68 -25.38
N MET A 562 -16.23 -25.35 -26.63
CA MET A 562 -16.94 -24.12 -27.01
C MET A 562 -18.26 -24.47 -27.73
N PRO A 563 -19.41 -23.84 -27.41
CA PRO A 563 -20.62 -23.94 -28.24
C PRO A 563 -20.57 -22.96 -29.43
N GLU A 564 -21.01 -23.40 -30.61
CA GLU A 564 -21.25 -22.56 -31.80
C GLU A 564 -22.51 -21.65 -31.62
N PRO A 565 -22.59 -20.48 -32.30
CA PRO A 565 -23.77 -19.64 -32.32
C PRO A 565 -24.91 -20.32 -33.07
N GLY A 566 -26.11 -20.30 -32.49
CA GLY A 566 -27.33 -20.73 -33.18
C GLY A 566 -27.60 -19.85 -34.40
N TRP A 567 -27.65 -20.48 -35.57
CA TRP A 567 -28.07 -19.91 -36.85
C TRP A 567 -29.53 -19.48 -36.86
#